data_AF-A0A849QQ61-F1
#
_entry.id   AF-A0A849QQ61-F1
#
_cell.length_a   1.000
_cell.length_b   1.000
_cell.length_c   1.000
_cell.angle_alpha   90.00
_cell.angle_beta   90.00
_cell.angle_gamma   90.00
#
_symmetry.space_group_name_H-M   'P 1'
#
loop_
_entity.id
_entity.type
_entity.pdbx_description
1 polymer ?
#
loop_
_entity_poly.entity_id
_entity_poly.type
_entity_poly.pdbx_seq_one_letter_code
_entity_poly.pdbx_strand_id
1 'polypeptide(L)'
;MNGSRRRINHKISAILFHLCLKFPTSKQLTGGAHTSNKITVEVNEQEITLPDGATLAEALSASKTPYKDGTAIGILKESTERKSGDVTEYAITTPKGEFKIELTGADESSKQIWSEHYKDYEGTPVRWISKDAVAFGPFETDISPTRGAKSFERFEVAFGAGGFDPKNTHLIFTKNRHTSDYGSPENGTFAKIISGKNVLLEFNKSDAIIHIEPVIEWEKMAERICTTDLSTQLDDGVKIFTYFEVELAPLAPKGAEHFLSLTRDGTFKVGVVSSSFISDDNLQGEMCDYENFEPRVVGTVSIRTVGNGNGRAYISCDDRTSSIMHSVVGHVTKGIELVKLAQSGQHLDVETIPRPITILGMSFNEAEEQLSEIGVKLVRDGHTEDDAIIVIQTPPTTIEILGAAKVKAFGVPNSKLVRIELYDDLAPKTLNFFRHAIGLQFKPVGPLPVLMTYENTYIFKAEREAEKYKEIMPENSPKDKVLSGEIGVTNQAARRMGMVGVKTEDDDLFGPTGERFASTNIIGRILDIDKLKHFKDGDVMYVTESIGEVE
;
A
#
# COMPACT_ATOMS: atom_id res chain seq x y z
N MET A 1 40.91 -38.30 0.30
CA MET A 1 41.30 -37.69 1.59
C MET A 1 40.71 -36.29 1.60
N ASN A 2 39.46 -36.09 2.03
CA ASN A 2 38.98 -36.01 3.42
C ASN A 2 39.78 -35.06 4.31
N GLY A 3 39.12 -34.01 4.80
CA GLY A 3 39.45 -33.45 6.11
C GLY A 3 39.18 -31.96 6.27
N SER A 4 38.22 -31.66 7.14
CA SER A 4 38.17 -30.43 7.95
C SER A 4 37.53 -29.16 7.37
N ARG A 5 36.20 -29.20 7.19
CA ARG A 5 35.32 -28.05 7.45
C ARG A 5 34.19 -28.50 8.36
N ARG A 6 34.32 -28.26 9.66
CA ARG A 6 33.25 -28.22 10.68
C ARG A 6 33.91 -27.96 12.03
N ARG A 7 33.87 -26.70 12.49
CA ARG A 7 33.73 -26.29 13.90
C ARG A 7 33.80 -24.77 13.98
N ILE A 8 33.06 -24.23 14.95
CA ILE A 8 32.94 -22.83 15.36
C ILE A 8 31.72 -22.11 14.77
N ASN A 9 30.55 -22.63 15.12
CA ASN A 9 29.39 -21.83 15.53
C ASN A 9 29.22 -22.13 17.01
N HIS A 10 29.60 -21.21 17.91
CA HIS A 10 29.22 -21.16 19.34
C HIS A 10 29.82 -19.87 19.95
N LYS A 11 29.00 -19.11 20.69
CA LYS A 11 29.18 -17.73 21.22
C LYS A 11 28.72 -16.71 20.18
N ILE A 12 27.60 -16.00 20.35
CA ILE A 12 27.22 -15.19 21.50
C ILE A 12 25.69 -15.29 21.69
N SER A 13 25.28 -15.77 22.86
CA SER A 13 23.90 -15.73 23.37
C SER A 13 24.02 -15.65 24.89
N ALA A 14 24.03 -14.44 25.45
CA ALA A 14 23.76 -14.20 26.86
C ALA A 14 23.58 -12.69 27.12
N ILE A 15 22.57 -12.40 27.95
CA ILE A 15 22.33 -11.16 28.71
C ILE A 15 21.42 -10.14 28.00
N LEU A 16 20.09 -10.29 28.17
CA LEU A 16 19.27 -9.47 29.08
C LEU A 16 17.80 -9.91 28.95
N PHE A 17 17.26 -10.70 29.89
CA PHE A 17 15.82 -10.74 30.17
C PHE A 17 15.62 -11.38 31.54
N HIS A 18 15.31 -10.53 32.52
CA HIS A 18 14.89 -10.93 33.86
C HIS A 18 13.72 -10.05 34.24
N LEU A 19 12.50 -10.56 34.12
CA LEU A 19 11.47 -10.30 35.12
C LEU A 19 10.41 -11.41 35.08
N CYS A 20 10.31 -12.11 36.21
CA CYS A 20 9.30 -13.11 36.50
C CYS A 20 7.90 -12.51 36.58
N LEU A 21 6.92 -13.18 36.00
CA LEU A 21 5.59 -13.30 36.59
C LEU A 21 5.26 -14.79 36.76
N LYS A 22 5.09 -15.17 38.03
CA LYS A 22 4.72 -16.51 38.49
C LYS A 22 3.23 -16.74 38.25
N PHE A 23 2.87 -17.89 37.67
CA PHE A 23 1.55 -18.50 37.86
C PHE A 23 1.70 -19.90 38.47
N PRO A 24 0.81 -20.32 39.39
CA PRO A 24 1.00 -21.52 40.21
C PRO A 24 0.66 -22.82 39.45
N THR A 25 1.44 -23.86 39.76
CA THR A 25 1.32 -25.24 39.30
C THR A 25 0.07 -25.97 39.80
N SER A 26 -0.66 -26.54 38.83
CA SER A 26 -1.40 -27.81 38.80
C SER A 26 -2.10 -28.35 40.06
N LYS A 27 -3.42 -28.55 39.95
CA LYS A 27 -4.12 -29.73 40.49
C LYS A 27 -4.47 -30.67 39.35
N GLN A 28 -3.94 -31.88 39.39
CA GLN A 28 -4.35 -33.00 38.55
C GLN A 28 -5.81 -33.38 38.86
N LEU A 29 -6.64 -33.45 37.83
CA LEU A 29 -7.87 -34.24 37.80
C LEU A 29 -7.83 -35.09 36.53
N THR A 30 -7.91 -36.39 36.75
CA THR A 30 -7.87 -37.47 35.77
C THR A 30 -9.16 -37.57 34.99
N GLY A 31 -9.08 -37.83 33.68
CA GLY A 31 -10.14 -38.50 32.92
C GLY A 31 -10.49 -37.85 31.59
N GLY A 32 -10.21 -38.54 30.50
CA GLY A 32 -10.69 -38.22 29.15
C GLY A 32 -9.56 -38.12 28.14
N ALA A 33 -9.33 -39.19 27.37
CA ALA A 33 -8.54 -39.12 26.15
C ALA A 33 -9.31 -38.28 25.12
N HIS A 34 -9.16 -36.95 25.20
CA HIS A 34 -9.42 -36.09 24.07
C HIS A 34 -8.23 -36.26 23.13
N THR A 35 -8.45 -36.88 21.97
CA THR A 35 -7.61 -36.62 20.81
C THR A 35 -7.67 -35.11 20.61
N SER A 36 -6.62 -34.38 20.98
CA SER A 36 -6.55 -32.94 20.71
C SER A 36 -6.50 -32.81 19.20
N ASN A 37 -7.65 -32.47 18.59
CA ASN A 37 -7.67 -32.06 17.20
C ASN A 37 -6.62 -30.94 17.07
N LYS A 38 -5.75 -31.10 16.09
CA LYS A 38 -4.73 -30.13 15.75
C LYS A 38 -5.16 -29.50 14.45
N ILE A 39 -4.93 -28.20 14.33
CA ILE A 39 -5.11 -27.46 13.09
C ILE A 39 -3.73 -27.15 12.51
N THR A 40 -3.68 -27.04 11.20
CA THR A 40 -2.50 -26.62 10.44
C THR A 40 -2.81 -25.28 9.81
N VAL A 41 -1.99 -24.28 10.08
CA VAL A 41 -2.14 -22.93 9.53
C VAL A 41 -0.82 -22.49 8.91
N GLU A 42 -0.89 -21.58 7.95
CA GLU A 42 0.29 -21.04 7.27
C GLU A 42 0.43 -19.55 7.63
N VAL A 43 1.54 -19.15 8.27
CA VAL A 43 1.83 -17.75 8.61
C VAL A 43 2.97 -17.26 7.76
N ASN A 44 2.72 -16.32 6.83
CA ASN A 44 3.69 -15.81 5.86
C ASN A 44 4.49 -16.95 5.20
N GLU A 45 3.79 -17.92 4.60
CA GLU A 45 4.36 -19.12 3.95
C GLU A 45 5.00 -20.15 4.91
N GLN A 46 4.96 -19.93 6.23
CA GLN A 46 5.43 -20.88 7.23
C GLN A 46 4.29 -21.72 7.81
N GLU A 47 4.27 -23.01 7.49
CA GLU A 47 3.32 -23.96 8.06
C GLU A 47 3.62 -24.24 9.55
N ILE A 48 2.59 -24.13 10.39
CA ILE A 48 2.65 -24.43 11.82
C ILE A 48 1.43 -25.26 12.25
N THR A 49 1.65 -26.15 13.22
CA THR A 49 0.57 -26.96 13.80
C THR A 49 0.21 -26.45 15.19
N LEU A 50 -1.06 -26.15 15.39
CA LEU A 50 -1.60 -25.60 16.64
C LEU A 50 -2.72 -26.50 17.20
N PRO A 51 -3.08 -26.37 18.48
CA PRO A 51 -4.31 -26.97 19.01
C PRO A 51 -5.55 -26.38 18.31
N ASP A 52 -6.59 -27.19 18.16
CA ASP A 52 -7.91 -26.72 17.69
C ASP A 52 -8.46 -25.61 18.59
N GLY A 53 -9.04 -24.58 17.96
CA GLY A 53 -9.47 -23.34 18.62
C GLY A 53 -8.34 -22.36 18.98
N ALA A 54 -7.11 -22.58 18.51
CA ALA A 54 -6.01 -21.64 18.69
C ALA A 54 -6.32 -20.26 18.08
N THR A 55 -5.71 -19.25 18.67
CA THR A 55 -5.90 -17.84 18.31
C THR A 55 -4.79 -17.35 17.38
N LEU A 56 -5.04 -16.21 16.74
CA LEU A 56 -4.05 -15.50 15.94
C LEU A 56 -2.80 -15.15 16.75
N ALA A 57 -2.94 -14.73 18.01
CA ALA A 57 -1.82 -14.50 18.92
C ALA A 57 -0.91 -15.73 19.09
N GLU A 58 -1.52 -16.91 19.26
CA GLU A 58 -0.80 -18.17 19.42
C GLU A 58 -0.08 -18.59 18.14
N ALA A 59 -0.68 -18.35 16.97
CA ALA A 59 -0.05 -18.60 15.66
C ALA A 59 1.17 -17.71 15.42
N LEU A 60 1.08 -16.42 15.73
CA LEU A 60 2.20 -15.49 15.59
C LEU A 60 3.36 -15.88 16.54
N SER A 61 3.03 -16.21 17.79
CA SER A 61 4.01 -16.67 18.77
C SER A 61 4.71 -17.97 18.36
N ALA A 62 3.95 -18.95 17.86
CA ALA A 62 4.48 -20.24 17.43
C ALA A 62 5.33 -20.14 16.15
N SER A 63 4.95 -19.29 15.20
CA SER A 63 5.73 -19.02 13.98
C SER A 63 6.97 -18.17 14.26
N LYS A 64 6.99 -17.42 15.38
CA LYS A 64 7.99 -16.39 15.70
C LYS A 64 8.02 -15.26 14.66
N THR A 65 6.89 -15.02 14.04
CA THR A 65 6.70 -13.93 13.09
C THR A 65 6.67 -12.62 13.87
N PRO A 66 7.53 -11.64 13.54
CA PRO A 66 7.39 -10.29 14.08
C PRO A 66 6.04 -9.71 13.72
N TYR A 67 5.37 -9.07 14.69
CA TYR A 67 4.13 -8.36 14.48
C TYR A 67 4.25 -6.98 15.12
N LYS A 68 3.84 -5.97 14.37
CA LYS A 68 3.79 -4.61 14.83
C LYS A 68 2.40 -4.28 15.35
N ASP A 69 2.30 -3.89 16.61
CA ASP A 69 1.02 -3.61 17.26
C ASP A 69 0.18 -2.59 16.48
N GLY A 70 -1.09 -2.93 16.30
CA GLY A 70 -2.07 -2.12 15.56
C GLY A 70 -2.03 -2.26 14.04
N THR A 71 -1.15 -3.09 13.48
CA THR A 71 -1.16 -3.41 12.04
C THR A 71 -2.20 -4.47 11.71
N ALA A 72 -2.80 -4.38 10.52
CA ALA A 72 -3.80 -5.32 10.08
C ALA A 72 -3.16 -6.63 9.61
N ILE A 73 -3.86 -7.73 9.90
CA ILE A 73 -3.50 -9.08 9.51
C ILE A 73 -4.56 -9.61 8.56
N GLY A 74 -4.12 -10.09 7.40
CA GLY A 74 -4.96 -10.76 6.42
C GLY A 74 -5.08 -12.23 6.76
N ILE A 75 -6.29 -12.77 6.78
CA ILE A 75 -6.57 -14.20 6.92
C ILE A 75 -7.37 -14.64 5.69
N LEU A 76 -6.87 -15.66 5.03
CA LEU A 76 -7.46 -16.27 3.86
C LEU A 76 -7.79 -17.73 4.17
N LYS A 77 -9.06 -18.08 4.12
CA LYS A 77 -9.52 -19.47 4.25
C LYS A 77 -9.91 -19.98 2.88
N GLU A 78 -9.13 -20.92 2.36
CA GLU A 78 -9.45 -21.60 1.10
C GLU A 78 -10.73 -22.41 1.30
N SER A 79 -11.79 -22.05 0.58
CA SER A 79 -13.02 -22.84 0.62
C SER A 79 -12.83 -24.10 -0.21
N THR A 80 -13.09 -25.25 0.38
CA THR A 80 -13.14 -26.54 -0.33
C THR A 80 -14.42 -26.69 -1.17
N GLU A 81 -15.41 -25.82 -0.99
CA GLU A 81 -16.69 -25.87 -1.70
C GLU A 81 -16.66 -25.04 -2.99
N ARG A 82 -16.52 -25.73 -4.12
CA ARG A 82 -16.86 -25.19 -5.44
C ARG A 82 -18.35 -24.85 -5.49
N LYS A 83 -18.73 -23.62 -5.18
CA LYS A 83 -20.07 -23.13 -5.52
C LYS A 83 -20.14 -22.83 -7.01
N SER A 84 -20.78 -23.71 -7.77
CA SER A 84 -21.02 -23.54 -9.21
C SER A 84 -21.84 -22.28 -9.57
N GLY A 85 -22.42 -21.61 -8.58
CA GLY A 85 -23.24 -20.40 -8.76
C GLY A 85 -22.48 -19.08 -8.92
N ASP A 86 -21.18 -19.03 -8.62
CA ASP A 86 -20.40 -17.76 -8.61
C ASP A 86 -19.52 -17.55 -9.86
N VAL A 87 -19.52 -18.50 -10.80
CA VAL A 87 -18.71 -18.41 -12.02
C VAL A 87 -19.43 -17.61 -13.09
N THR A 88 -19.00 -16.37 -13.30
CA THR A 88 -19.54 -15.48 -14.34
C THR A 88 -18.70 -15.47 -15.61
N GLU A 89 -17.45 -15.93 -15.59
CA GLU A 89 -16.53 -15.84 -16.74
C GLU A 89 -16.05 -17.21 -17.21
N TYR A 90 -15.91 -17.37 -18.53
CA TYR A 90 -15.46 -18.59 -19.17
C TYR A 90 -14.47 -18.27 -20.29
N ALA A 91 -13.35 -19.00 -20.35
CA ALA A 91 -12.40 -18.96 -21.44
C ALA A 91 -12.74 -20.06 -22.43
N ILE A 92 -12.80 -19.70 -23.72
CA ILE A 92 -13.13 -20.59 -24.83
C ILE A 92 -11.92 -20.66 -25.74
N THR A 93 -11.30 -21.83 -25.81
CA THR A 93 -10.15 -22.10 -26.67
C THR A 93 -10.60 -22.67 -28.01
N THR A 94 -10.06 -22.13 -29.10
CA THR A 94 -10.34 -22.56 -30.46
C THR A 94 -9.06 -22.63 -31.30
N PRO A 95 -9.07 -23.21 -32.52
CA PRO A 95 -7.91 -23.21 -33.41
C PRO A 95 -7.43 -21.82 -33.83
N LYS A 96 -8.26 -20.78 -33.65
CA LYS A 96 -7.96 -19.38 -34.00
C LYS A 96 -7.50 -18.54 -32.81
N GLY A 97 -7.35 -19.16 -31.64
CA GLY A 97 -7.00 -18.50 -30.39
C GLY A 97 -8.08 -18.62 -29.33
N GLU A 98 -7.85 -17.96 -28.21
CA GLU A 98 -8.73 -17.93 -27.05
C GLU A 98 -9.55 -16.63 -27.02
N PHE A 99 -10.80 -16.75 -26.60
CA PHE A 99 -11.62 -15.60 -26.23
C PHE A 99 -12.40 -15.88 -24.94
N LYS A 100 -12.76 -14.82 -24.22
CA LYS A 100 -13.46 -14.93 -22.94
C LYS A 100 -14.87 -14.38 -23.03
N ILE A 101 -15.82 -15.07 -22.40
CA ILE A 101 -17.19 -14.59 -22.24
C ILE A 101 -17.50 -14.34 -20.77
N GLU A 102 -18.36 -13.36 -20.52
CA GLU A 102 -18.96 -13.06 -19.22
C GLU A 102 -20.47 -13.28 -19.34
N LEU A 103 -21.06 -14.01 -18.40
CA LEU A 103 -22.50 -14.22 -18.32
C LEU A 103 -23.20 -12.91 -17.96
N THR A 104 -24.13 -12.47 -18.80
CA THR A 104 -24.82 -11.17 -18.69
C THR A 104 -26.30 -11.32 -18.98
N GLY A 105 -27.16 -10.56 -18.29
CA GLY A 105 -28.61 -10.60 -18.46
C GLY A 105 -29.34 -10.75 -17.12
N ALA A 106 -30.62 -10.40 -17.06
CA ALA A 106 -31.41 -10.46 -15.82
C ALA A 106 -32.12 -11.82 -15.60
N ASP A 107 -32.13 -12.70 -16.61
CA ASP A 107 -32.80 -13.99 -16.59
C ASP A 107 -31.81 -15.12 -16.35
N GLU A 108 -32.14 -16.00 -15.41
CA GLU A 108 -31.26 -17.05 -14.91
C GLU A 108 -31.29 -18.33 -15.75
N SER A 109 -32.33 -18.54 -16.57
CA SER A 109 -32.55 -19.82 -17.26
C SER A 109 -31.45 -20.19 -18.27
N SER A 110 -31.10 -19.30 -19.20
CA SER A 110 -30.03 -19.58 -20.17
C SER A 110 -28.63 -19.54 -19.56
N LYS A 111 -28.43 -18.76 -18.50
CA LYS A 111 -27.17 -18.79 -17.74
C LYS A 111 -26.99 -20.12 -17.03
N GLN A 112 -28.06 -20.64 -16.42
CA GLN A 112 -28.07 -21.93 -15.76
C GLN A 112 -27.77 -23.06 -16.76
N ILE A 113 -28.42 -23.06 -17.92
CA ILE A 113 -28.15 -24.03 -18.99
C ILE A 113 -26.67 -23.98 -19.40
N TRP A 114 -26.09 -22.78 -19.58
CA TRP A 114 -24.67 -22.66 -19.87
C TRP A 114 -23.80 -23.22 -18.73
N SER A 115 -24.02 -22.78 -17.49
CA SER A 115 -23.20 -23.17 -16.34
C SER A 115 -23.24 -24.67 -16.04
N GLU A 116 -24.36 -25.34 -16.32
CA GLU A 116 -24.52 -26.79 -16.14
C GLU A 116 -23.88 -27.59 -17.29
N HIS A 117 -23.87 -27.06 -18.51
CA HIS A 117 -23.53 -27.82 -19.73
C HIS A 117 -22.35 -27.29 -20.53
N TYR A 118 -21.60 -26.27 -20.09
CA TYR A 118 -20.55 -25.64 -20.90
C TYR A 118 -19.52 -26.65 -21.44
N LYS A 119 -19.18 -27.70 -20.68
CA LYS A 119 -18.26 -28.76 -21.13
C LYS A 119 -18.82 -29.62 -22.25
N ASP A 120 -20.14 -29.78 -22.31
CA ASP A 120 -20.80 -30.57 -23.36
C ASP A 120 -20.70 -29.88 -24.73
N TYR A 121 -20.37 -28.59 -24.76
CA TYR A 121 -20.17 -27.81 -25.98
C TYR A 121 -18.75 -27.95 -26.56
N GLU A 122 -17.82 -28.59 -25.86
CA GLU A 122 -16.50 -28.92 -26.41
C GLU A 122 -16.62 -29.87 -27.61
N GLY A 123 -15.80 -29.64 -28.63
CA GLY A 123 -15.86 -30.37 -29.90
C GLY A 123 -16.98 -29.91 -30.84
N THR A 124 -17.85 -28.97 -30.43
CA THR A 124 -18.92 -28.47 -31.28
C THR A 124 -18.36 -27.70 -32.49
N PRO A 125 -18.69 -28.08 -33.74
CA PRO A 125 -18.15 -27.45 -34.93
C PRO A 125 -18.89 -26.15 -35.28
N VAL A 126 -18.23 -25.30 -36.06
CA VAL A 126 -18.87 -24.15 -36.70
C VAL A 126 -19.89 -24.64 -37.74
N ARG A 127 -21.18 -24.36 -37.50
CA ARG A 127 -22.27 -24.71 -38.42
C ARG A 127 -22.38 -23.73 -39.57
N TRP A 128 -22.40 -22.44 -39.25
CA TRP A 128 -22.54 -21.38 -40.24
C TRP A 128 -21.85 -20.11 -39.79
N ILE A 129 -21.45 -19.31 -40.78
CA ILE A 129 -20.80 -18.02 -40.61
C ILE A 129 -21.52 -17.04 -41.53
N SER A 130 -21.91 -15.89 -40.99
CA SER A 130 -22.45 -14.77 -41.75
C SER A 130 -21.61 -13.52 -41.53
N LYS A 131 -21.98 -12.39 -42.12
CA LYS A 131 -21.38 -11.09 -41.78
C LYS A 131 -21.61 -10.72 -40.31
N ASP A 132 -22.76 -11.12 -39.75
CA ASP A 132 -23.27 -10.60 -38.50
C ASP A 132 -23.06 -11.54 -37.30
N ALA A 133 -22.86 -12.85 -37.53
CA ALA A 133 -22.67 -13.83 -36.46
C ALA A 133 -21.91 -15.08 -36.93
N VAL A 134 -21.46 -15.88 -35.96
CA VAL A 134 -20.92 -17.23 -36.11
C VAL A 134 -21.73 -18.16 -35.21
N ALA A 135 -22.13 -19.33 -35.71
CA ALA A 135 -22.88 -20.30 -34.93
C ALA A 135 -22.16 -21.64 -34.83
N PHE A 136 -22.05 -22.15 -33.61
CA PHE A 136 -21.54 -23.48 -33.31
C PHE A 136 -22.71 -24.42 -33.01
N GLY A 137 -22.73 -25.61 -33.60
CA GLY A 137 -23.80 -26.59 -33.38
C GLY A 137 -23.92 -27.61 -34.52
N PRO A 138 -24.98 -28.44 -34.50
CA PRO A 138 -26.07 -28.42 -33.53
C PRO A 138 -25.79 -29.26 -32.27
N PHE A 139 -26.51 -28.96 -31.18
CA PHE A 139 -26.59 -29.78 -29.96
C PHE A 139 -28.01 -29.69 -29.36
N GLU A 140 -28.35 -30.60 -28.44
CA GLU A 140 -29.66 -30.65 -27.76
C GLU A 140 -29.62 -29.82 -26.46
N THR A 141 -30.68 -29.06 -26.20
CA THR A 141 -30.82 -28.21 -25.00
C THR A 141 -32.29 -28.08 -24.58
N ASP A 142 -32.54 -27.73 -23.33
CA ASP A 142 -33.88 -27.45 -22.80
C ASP A 142 -34.35 -25.99 -22.99
N ILE A 143 -33.82 -25.28 -23.99
CA ILE A 143 -34.27 -23.91 -24.27
C ILE A 143 -35.71 -23.90 -24.78
N SER A 144 -36.45 -22.83 -24.48
CA SER A 144 -37.80 -22.58 -25.01
C SER A 144 -37.74 -21.53 -26.12
N PRO A 145 -37.57 -21.90 -27.40
CA PRO A 145 -37.37 -20.94 -28.49
C PRO A 145 -38.65 -20.15 -28.78
N THR A 146 -38.53 -18.83 -28.95
CA THR A 146 -39.67 -17.98 -29.37
C THR A 146 -39.53 -17.54 -30.83
N ARG A 147 -40.67 -17.27 -31.47
CA ARG A 147 -40.72 -16.76 -32.86
C ARG A 147 -40.66 -15.24 -32.86
N GLY A 148 -40.00 -14.68 -33.86
CA GLY A 148 -39.92 -13.24 -34.07
C GLY A 148 -38.48 -12.74 -34.05
N ALA A 149 -38.21 -11.72 -34.86
CA ALA A 149 -36.87 -11.15 -34.95
C ALA A 149 -36.50 -10.41 -33.66
N LYS A 150 -35.28 -10.65 -33.17
CA LYS A 150 -34.71 -9.98 -31.99
C LYS A 150 -33.54 -9.10 -32.38
N SER A 151 -33.32 -8.04 -31.62
CA SER A 151 -32.15 -7.17 -31.77
C SER A 151 -31.00 -7.75 -30.97
N PHE A 152 -29.84 -7.83 -31.60
CA PHE A 152 -28.59 -8.25 -30.97
C PHE A 152 -27.58 -7.12 -31.05
N GLU A 153 -26.90 -6.84 -29.94
CA GLU A 153 -25.75 -5.95 -29.93
C GLU A 153 -24.49 -6.70 -30.36
N ARG A 154 -23.41 -5.94 -30.55
CA ARG A 154 -22.13 -6.50 -30.95
C ARG A 154 -21.51 -7.30 -29.81
N PHE A 155 -20.97 -8.49 -30.11
CA PHE A 155 -20.23 -9.33 -29.18
C PHE A 155 -21.07 -9.90 -28.03
N GLU A 156 -22.31 -10.27 -28.35
CA GLU A 156 -23.21 -10.99 -27.46
C GLU A 156 -23.26 -12.48 -27.85
N VAL A 157 -23.69 -13.29 -26.88
CA VAL A 157 -23.87 -14.73 -27.04
C VAL A 157 -25.32 -15.08 -26.74
N ALA A 158 -25.92 -15.86 -27.63
CA ALA A 158 -27.28 -16.36 -27.49
C ALA A 158 -27.36 -17.84 -27.85
N PHE A 159 -28.33 -18.53 -27.27
CA PHE A 159 -28.79 -19.80 -27.83
C PHE A 159 -29.76 -19.53 -28.98
N GLY A 160 -29.73 -20.35 -30.03
CA GLY A 160 -30.70 -20.30 -31.11
C GLY A 160 -31.10 -21.68 -31.62
N ALA A 161 -32.39 -21.97 -31.62
CA ALA A 161 -32.96 -23.23 -32.11
C ALA A 161 -33.26 -23.15 -33.62
N GLY A 162 -32.46 -23.85 -34.43
CA GLY A 162 -32.69 -23.93 -35.87
C GLY A 162 -34.01 -24.63 -36.18
N GLY A 163 -34.92 -23.95 -36.87
CA GLY A 163 -36.27 -24.49 -37.13
C GLY A 163 -37.19 -24.49 -35.91
N PHE A 164 -36.82 -23.79 -34.83
CA PHE A 164 -37.53 -23.75 -33.54
C PHE A 164 -37.61 -25.12 -32.85
N ASP A 165 -36.63 -25.99 -33.13
CA ASP A 165 -36.46 -27.29 -32.48
C ASP A 165 -35.31 -27.23 -31.46
N PRO A 166 -35.57 -27.36 -30.15
CA PRO A 166 -34.53 -27.37 -29.10
C PRO A 166 -33.49 -28.49 -29.24
N LYS A 167 -33.75 -29.50 -30.08
CA LYS A 167 -32.78 -30.54 -30.45
C LYS A 167 -31.77 -30.10 -31.52
N ASN A 168 -32.00 -28.93 -32.09
CA ASN A 168 -31.19 -28.33 -33.14
C ASN A 168 -30.69 -26.94 -32.70
N THR A 169 -30.19 -26.86 -31.46
CA THR A 169 -29.70 -25.63 -30.85
C THR A 169 -28.28 -25.32 -31.29
N HIS A 170 -27.98 -24.02 -31.37
CA HIS A 170 -26.67 -23.49 -31.69
C HIS A 170 -26.25 -22.42 -30.67
N LEU A 171 -24.95 -22.34 -30.38
CA LEU A 171 -24.33 -21.18 -29.73
C LEU A 171 -24.06 -20.12 -30.78
N ILE A 172 -24.70 -18.97 -30.67
CA ILE A 172 -24.60 -17.87 -31.63
C ILE A 172 -23.78 -16.75 -31.01
N PHE A 173 -22.63 -16.45 -31.62
CA PHE A 173 -21.75 -15.36 -31.24
C PHE A 173 -21.91 -14.21 -32.26
N THR A 174 -22.35 -13.05 -31.80
CA THR A 174 -22.63 -11.91 -32.67
C THR A 174 -21.36 -11.08 -32.94
N LYS A 175 -21.14 -10.72 -34.20
CA LYS A 175 -20.00 -9.93 -34.68
C LYS A 175 -20.33 -8.47 -34.90
N ASN A 176 -21.58 -8.18 -35.26
CA ASN A 176 -22.12 -6.85 -35.55
C ASN A 176 -23.52 -6.71 -34.94
N ARG A 177 -23.93 -5.46 -34.70
CA ARG A 177 -25.31 -5.15 -34.31
C ARG A 177 -26.24 -5.45 -35.47
N HIS A 178 -27.29 -6.23 -35.23
CA HIS A 178 -28.24 -6.63 -36.27
C HIS A 178 -29.57 -7.11 -35.66
N THR A 179 -30.53 -7.42 -36.53
CA THR A 179 -31.83 -7.98 -36.16
C THR A 179 -32.06 -9.27 -36.94
N SER A 180 -32.34 -10.36 -36.24
CA SER A 180 -32.54 -11.68 -36.85
C SER A 180 -33.47 -12.54 -36.00
N ASP A 181 -34.14 -13.51 -36.61
CA ASP A 181 -34.86 -14.56 -35.90
C ASP A 181 -33.99 -15.82 -35.87
N TYR A 182 -33.36 -16.04 -34.72
CA TYR A 182 -32.51 -17.22 -34.48
C TYR A 182 -33.24 -18.32 -33.69
N GLY A 183 -34.54 -18.16 -33.40
CA GLY A 183 -35.23 -19.05 -32.46
C GLY A 183 -34.61 -19.00 -31.07
N SER A 184 -34.15 -17.82 -30.63
CA SER A 184 -33.62 -17.62 -29.28
C SER A 184 -34.74 -17.60 -28.23
N PRO A 185 -34.49 -18.06 -26.99
CA PRO A 185 -35.48 -17.99 -25.93
C PRO A 185 -35.83 -16.53 -25.60
N GLU A 186 -36.95 -16.30 -24.90
CA GLU A 186 -37.52 -14.96 -24.70
C GLU A 186 -36.52 -13.95 -24.12
N ASN A 187 -35.71 -14.42 -23.17
CA ASN A 187 -34.61 -13.70 -22.53
C ASN A 187 -33.46 -13.26 -23.47
N GLY A 188 -33.39 -13.79 -24.69
CA GLY A 188 -32.46 -13.34 -25.72
C GLY A 188 -31.02 -13.83 -25.48
N THR A 189 -30.12 -12.90 -25.21
CA THR A 189 -28.68 -13.16 -25.01
C THR A 189 -28.36 -13.43 -23.54
N PHE A 190 -27.41 -14.33 -23.28
CA PHE A 190 -27.04 -14.72 -21.91
C PHE A 190 -25.59 -14.42 -21.54
N ALA A 191 -24.77 -13.98 -22.49
CA ALA A 191 -23.38 -13.61 -22.24
C ALA A 191 -22.86 -12.56 -23.22
N LYS A 192 -21.72 -11.95 -22.88
CA LYS A 192 -20.95 -11.01 -23.70
C LYS A 192 -19.52 -11.44 -23.80
N ILE A 193 -18.88 -11.13 -24.93
CA ILE A 193 -17.47 -11.45 -25.16
C ILE A 193 -16.65 -10.29 -24.62
N ILE A 194 -15.85 -10.55 -23.59
CA ILE A 194 -15.07 -9.56 -22.85
C ILE A 194 -13.62 -9.45 -23.33
N SER A 195 -13.05 -10.53 -23.87
CA SER A 195 -11.69 -10.59 -24.44
C SER A 195 -11.65 -11.46 -25.71
N GLY A 196 -10.62 -11.29 -26.56
CA GLY A 196 -10.41 -12.11 -27.76
C GLY A 196 -11.39 -11.85 -28.91
N LYS A 197 -12.01 -10.67 -28.98
CA LYS A 197 -13.05 -10.32 -29.98
C LYS A 197 -12.61 -10.49 -31.45
N ASN A 198 -11.32 -10.35 -31.73
CA ASN A 198 -10.75 -10.55 -33.07
C ASN A 198 -10.82 -12.01 -33.53
N VAL A 199 -10.78 -12.98 -32.61
CA VAL A 199 -10.85 -14.42 -32.91
C VAL A 199 -12.12 -14.77 -33.70
N LEU A 200 -13.25 -14.13 -33.37
CA LEU A 200 -14.54 -14.31 -34.06
C LEU A 200 -14.51 -13.98 -35.56
N LEU A 201 -13.58 -13.13 -35.97
CA LEU A 201 -13.45 -12.68 -37.36
C LEU A 201 -12.68 -13.69 -38.22
N GLU A 202 -12.00 -14.65 -37.61
CA GLU A 202 -11.05 -15.56 -38.26
C GLU A 202 -11.59 -17.00 -38.42
N PHE A 203 -12.79 -17.28 -37.89
CA PHE A 203 -13.40 -18.60 -37.97
C PHE A 203 -13.73 -19.00 -39.41
N ASN A 204 -13.56 -20.30 -39.67
CA ASN A 204 -13.99 -21.00 -40.88
C ASN A 204 -14.84 -22.22 -40.50
N LYS A 205 -15.47 -22.86 -41.50
CA LYS A 205 -16.40 -24.00 -41.28
C LYS A 205 -15.73 -25.28 -40.74
N SER A 206 -14.40 -25.40 -40.79
CA SER A 206 -13.68 -26.54 -40.23
C SER A 206 -13.23 -26.34 -38.79
N ASP A 207 -13.44 -25.15 -38.22
CA ASP A 207 -13.10 -24.88 -36.83
C ASP A 207 -14.17 -25.44 -35.87
N ALA A 208 -13.77 -25.70 -34.63
CA ALA A 208 -14.62 -26.18 -33.55
C ALA A 208 -14.18 -25.56 -32.21
N ILE A 209 -15.02 -25.65 -31.20
CA ILE A 209 -14.63 -25.37 -29.81
C ILE A 209 -13.69 -26.48 -29.36
N ILE A 210 -12.47 -26.14 -28.93
CA ILE A 210 -11.49 -27.15 -28.45
C ILE A 210 -11.71 -27.42 -26.97
N HIS A 211 -11.82 -26.35 -26.17
CA HIS A 211 -11.90 -26.43 -24.72
C HIS A 211 -12.66 -25.23 -24.16
N ILE A 212 -13.43 -25.45 -23.10
CA ILE A 212 -14.09 -24.39 -22.33
C ILE A 212 -13.76 -24.60 -20.87
N GLU A 213 -13.21 -23.58 -20.23
CA GLU A 213 -12.94 -23.60 -18.80
C GLU A 213 -13.50 -22.36 -18.09
N PRO A 214 -14.00 -22.52 -16.85
CA PRO A 214 -14.41 -21.39 -16.03
C PRO A 214 -13.18 -20.55 -15.65
N VAL A 215 -13.26 -19.23 -15.84
CA VAL A 215 -12.25 -18.30 -15.34
C VAL A 215 -12.60 -18.00 -13.90
N ILE A 216 -11.96 -18.73 -12.98
CA ILE A 216 -12.15 -18.57 -11.55
C ILE A 216 -11.04 -17.66 -11.05
N GLU A 217 -11.39 -16.42 -10.71
CA GLU A 217 -10.54 -15.63 -9.81
C GLU A 217 -10.55 -16.34 -8.45
N TRP A 218 -9.48 -17.06 -8.12
CA TRP A 218 -9.24 -17.76 -6.84
C TRP A 218 -9.72 -16.95 -5.63
N GLU A 219 -9.49 -15.65 -5.75
CA GLU A 219 -9.92 -14.56 -4.92
C GLU A 219 -11.41 -14.57 -4.49
N LYS A 220 -12.36 -14.92 -5.35
CA LYS A 220 -13.80 -14.79 -5.05
C LYS A 220 -14.37 -15.90 -4.17
N MET A 221 -13.66 -17.02 -4.03
CA MET A 221 -14.18 -18.21 -3.33
C MET A 221 -13.70 -18.33 -1.88
N ALA A 222 -12.61 -17.66 -1.51
CA ALA A 222 -12.05 -17.75 -0.17
C ALA A 222 -12.79 -16.83 0.81
N GLU A 223 -13.01 -17.28 2.04
CA GLU A 223 -13.42 -16.40 3.13
C GLU A 223 -12.22 -15.51 3.49
N ARG A 224 -12.45 -14.20 3.48
CA ARG A 224 -11.43 -13.16 3.57
C ARG A 224 -11.69 -12.33 4.82
N ILE A 225 -10.72 -12.29 5.72
CA ILE A 225 -10.78 -11.47 6.93
C ILE A 225 -9.55 -10.57 6.95
N CYS A 226 -9.75 -9.30 7.29
CA CYS A 226 -8.66 -8.38 7.59
C CYS A 226 -8.92 -7.79 8.97
N THR A 227 -8.08 -8.10 9.95
CA THR A 227 -8.34 -7.81 11.36
C THR A 227 -7.08 -7.34 12.09
N THR A 228 -7.25 -6.55 13.15
CA THR A 228 -6.20 -6.25 14.13
C THR A 228 -6.40 -7.03 15.44
N ASP A 229 -7.48 -7.84 15.52
CA ASP A 229 -7.85 -8.58 16.72
C ASP A 229 -7.08 -9.90 16.82
N LEU A 230 -6.08 -9.93 17.70
CA LEU A 230 -5.25 -11.10 17.96
C LEU A 230 -6.00 -12.24 18.66
N SER A 231 -7.21 -12.00 19.18
CA SER A 231 -8.07 -13.03 19.79
C SER A 231 -8.89 -13.84 18.77
N THR A 232 -8.81 -13.47 17.49
CA THR A 232 -9.46 -14.20 16.39
C THR A 232 -9.09 -15.68 16.41
N GLN A 233 -10.09 -16.55 16.45
CA GLN A 233 -9.90 -18.00 16.39
C GLN A 233 -9.59 -18.44 14.96
N LEU A 234 -8.70 -19.42 14.83
CA LEU A 234 -8.24 -19.91 13.54
C LEU A 234 -8.87 -21.26 13.23
N ASP A 235 -9.28 -21.40 11.97
CA ASP A 235 -9.72 -22.68 11.41
C ASP A 235 -8.52 -23.45 10.81
N ASP A 236 -8.71 -24.75 10.59
CA ASP A 236 -7.74 -25.56 9.85
C ASP A 236 -7.58 -25.07 8.40
N GLY A 237 -6.34 -25.02 7.92
CA GLY A 237 -5.99 -24.66 6.54
C GLY A 237 -6.01 -23.17 6.22
N VAL A 238 -6.12 -22.28 7.21
CA VAL A 238 -6.06 -20.83 6.96
C VAL A 238 -4.64 -20.34 6.68
N LYS A 239 -4.52 -19.36 5.78
CA LYS A 239 -3.31 -18.61 5.48
C LYS A 239 -3.37 -17.24 6.12
N ILE A 240 -2.28 -16.82 6.75
CA ILE A 240 -2.18 -15.61 7.57
C ILE A 240 -1.04 -14.76 7.01
N PHE A 241 -1.34 -13.50 6.70
CA PHE A 241 -0.41 -12.53 6.11
C PHE A 241 -0.29 -11.34 7.06
N THR A 242 0.91 -11.08 7.57
CA THR A 242 1.12 -10.07 8.63
C THR A 242 1.87 -8.84 8.15
N TYR A 243 2.62 -8.95 7.05
CA TYR A 243 3.35 -7.84 6.43
C TYR A 243 3.39 -8.02 4.92
N PHE A 244 3.79 -6.97 4.22
CA PHE A 244 4.19 -7.05 2.82
C PHE A 244 5.58 -6.45 2.60
N GLU A 245 6.28 -6.94 1.59
CA GLU A 245 7.64 -6.51 1.26
C GLU A 245 7.61 -5.77 -0.08
N VAL A 246 8.26 -4.61 -0.15
CA VAL A 246 8.40 -3.80 -1.37
C VAL A 246 9.86 -3.75 -1.79
N GLU A 247 10.16 -4.27 -2.97
CA GLU A 247 11.43 -4.04 -3.65
C GLU A 247 11.37 -2.71 -4.40
N LEU A 248 12.21 -1.76 -4.00
CA LEU A 248 12.26 -0.41 -4.56
C LEU A 248 13.00 -0.41 -5.90
N ALA A 249 12.44 0.32 -6.87
CA ALA A 249 12.96 0.39 -8.23
C ALA A 249 14.26 1.24 -8.27
N PRO A 250 15.41 0.68 -8.69
CA PRO A 250 16.67 1.42 -8.78
C PRO A 250 16.65 2.61 -9.73
N LEU A 251 15.73 2.61 -10.70
CA LEU A 251 15.55 3.67 -11.69
C LEU A 251 14.74 4.87 -11.16
N ALA A 252 14.17 4.78 -9.96
CA ALA A 252 13.37 5.84 -9.34
C ALA A 252 13.90 6.20 -7.93
N PRO A 253 15.16 6.65 -7.80
CA PRO A 253 15.77 6.92 -6.49
C PRO A 253 15.01 7.97 -5.66
N LYS A 254 14.45 9.02 -6.28
CA LYS A 254 13.71 10.05 -5.54
C LYS A 254 12.31 9.58 -5.17
N GLY A 255 11.64 8.85 -6.08
CA GLY A 255 10.36 8.21 -5.79
C GLY A 255 10.46 7.15 -4.71
N ALA A 256 11.56 6.38 -4.69
CA ALA A 256 11.85 5.44 -3.62
C ALA A 256 12.01 6.14 -2.27
N GLU A 257 12.75 7.26 -2.21
CA GLU A 257 12.92 8.04 -0.97
C GLU A 257 11.59 8.67 -0.49
N HIS A 258 10.71 9.04 -1.43
CA HIS A 258 9.35 9.50 -1.11
C HIS A 258 8.52 8.37 -0.48
N PHE A 259 8.58 7.15 -1.02
CA PHE A 259 7.91 5.99 -0.43
C PHE A 259 8.50 5.62 0.94
N LEU A 260 9.82 5.63 1.10
CA LEU A 260 10.49 5.40 2.38
C LEU A 260 10.10 6.43 3.44
N SER A 261 9.92 7.69 3.03
CA SER A 261 9.44 8.76 3.92
C SER A 261 7.98 8.52 4.36
N LEU A 262 7.14 8.07 3.42
CA LEU A 262 5.73 7.74 3.66
C LEU A 262 5.60 6.61 4.69
N THR A 263 6.43 5.58 4.55
CA THR A 263 6.43 4.38 5.41
C THR A 263 7.51 4.43 6.47
N ARG A 264 7.95 5.62 6.90
CA ARG A 264 9.07 5.82 7.83
C ARG A 264 8.82 5.18 9.20
N ASP A 265 7.57 5.12 9.64
CA ASP A 265 7.21 4.43 10.87
C ASP A 265 7.23 2.90 10.69
N GLY A 266 7.33 2.38 9.47
CA GLY A 266 7.21 0.96 9.14
C GLY A 266 5.78 0.53 8.84
N THR A 267 4.85 1.46 8.62
CA THR A 267 3.49 1.15 8.17
C THR A 267 3.12 1.84 6.86
N PHE A 268 2.22 1.22 6.11
CA PHE A 268 1.49 1.84 5.01
C PHE A 268 0.05 2.11 5.45
N LYS A 269 -0.39 3.37 5.41
CA LYS A 269 -1.70 3.79 5.95
C LYS A 269 -2.72 3.85 4.83
N VAL A 270 -3.66 2.91 4.84
CA VAL A 270 -4.59 2.70 3.75
C VAL A 270 -5.67 3.79 3.77
N GLY A 271 -5.56 4.75 2.87
CA GLY A 271 -6.55 5.81 2.67
C GLY A 271 -7.71 5.32 1.80
N VAL A 272 -7.43 5.04 0.52
CA VAL A 272 -8.45 4.62 -0.45
C VAL A 272 -8.26 3.16 -0.83
N VAL A 273 -9.36 2.42 -0.89
CA VAL A 273 -9.43 1.04 -1.42
C VAL A 273 -10.35 1.02 -2.63
N SER A 274 -9.90 0.37 -3.71
CA SER A 274 -10.70 0.07 -4.90
C SER A 274 -10.44 -1.37 -5.33
N SER A 275 -11.21 -1.87 -6.31
CA SER A 275 -10.92 -3.17 -6.91
C SER A 275 -9.55 -3.26 -7.59
N SER A 276 -8.93 -2.12 -7.92
CA SER A 276 -7.72 -2.07 -8.75
C SER A 276 -6.47 -1.55 -8.06
N PHE A 277 -6.61 -0.97 -6.87
CA PHE A 277 -5.50 -0.44 -6.09
C PHE A 277 -5.93 -0.13 -4.65
N ILE A 278 -4.94 -0.04 -3.78
CA ILE A 278 -5.00 0.70 -2.52
C ILE A 278 -4.08 1.92 -2.58
N SER A 279 -4.33 2.97 -1.78
CA SER A 279 -3.46 4.15 -1.70
C SER A 279 -3.20 4.63 -0.28
N ASP A 280 -2.03 5.25 -0.09
CA ASP A 280 -1.71 6.05 1.08
C ASP A 280 -1.58 7.52 0.65
N ASP A 281 -2.32 8.37 1.36
CA ASP A 281 -2.58 9.76 1.04
C ASP A 281 -1.79 10.74 1.93
N ASN A 282 -0.93 10.26 2.84
CA ASN A 282 -0.27 11.11 3.86
C ASN A 282 0.72 12.13 3.27
N LEU A 283 1.37 11.80 2.15
CA LEU A 283 2.21 12.74 1.40
C LEU A 283 1.46 13.36 0.21
N GLN A 284 0.12 13.33 0.20
CA GLN A 284 -0.64 13.96 -0.86
C GLN A 284 -0.34 15.46 -0.95
N GLY A 285 0.01 15.87 -2.16
CA GLY A 285 0.38 17.20 -2.61
C GLY A 285 1.87 17.51 -2.44
N GLU A 286 2.65 16.57 -1.92
CA GLU A 286 4.10 16.66 -1.99
C GLU A 286 4.59 16.28 -3.39
N MET A 287 5.51 17.08 -3.94
CA MET A 287 6.05 16.84 -5.26
C MET A 287 6.99 15.64 -5.24
N CYS A 288 6.76 14.72 -6.18
CA CYS A 288 7.67 13.62 -6.50
C CYS A 288 8.07 13.73 -7.97
N ASP A 289 9.36 13.55 -8.26
CA ASP A 289 9.85 13.54 -9.63
C ASP A 289 9.34 12.32 -10.39
N TYR A 290 9.14 12.52 -11.69
CA TYR A 290 8.82 11.43 -12.61
C TYR A 290 10.11 10.80 -13.13
N GLU A 291 10.35 9.54 -12.77
CA GLU A 291 11.63 8.88 -13.00
C GLU A 291 11.49 7.57 -13.81
N ASN A 292 10.38 6.84 -13.64
CA ASN A 292 10.26 5.49 -14.18
C ASN A 292 8.88 5.19 -14.78
N PHE A 293 8.86 4.81 -16.07
CA PHE A 293 7.66 4.49 -16.84
C PHE A 293 7.56 3.00 -17.07
N GLU A 294 6.73 2.33 -16.29
CA GLU A 294 6.48 0.89 -16.39
C GLU A 294 4.98 0.59 -16.37
N PRO A 295 4.54 -0.58 -16.88
CA PRO A 295 3.19 -1.09 -16.65
C PRO A 295 2.90 -1.19 -15.15
N ARG A 296 1.64 -0.96 -14.77
CA ARG A 296 1.20 -1.05 -13.38
C ARG A 296 0.46 -2.36 -13.16
N VAL A 297 1.19 -3.46 -13.28
CA VAL A 297 0.69 -4.81 -12.99
C VAL A 297 0.43 -5.00 -11.50
N VAL A 298 -0.27 -6.07 -11.11
CA VAL A 298 -0.49 -6.41 -9.69
C VAL A 298 0.80 -6.30 -8.87
N GLY A 299 0.74 -5.66 -7.71
CA GLY A 299 1.87 -5.43 -6.82
C GLY A 299 2.73 -4.21 -7.17
N THR A 300 2.48 -3.52 -8.29
CA THR A 300 3.25 -2.30 -8.62
C THR A 300 3.00 -1.19 -7.60
N VAL A 301 4.08 -0.66 -7.01
CA VAL A 301 4.06 0.53 -6.18
C VAL A 301 4.40 1.74 -7.06
N SER A 302 3.50 2.72 -7.11
CA SER A 302 3.67 3.93 -7.91
C SER A 302 3.30 5.18 -7.16
N ILE A 303 3.99 6.28 -7.45
CA ILE A 303 3.68 7.60 -6.91
C ILE A 303 3.14 8.46 -8.02
N ARG A 304 2.01 9.11 -7.76
CA ARG A 304 1.46 10.08 -8.69
C ARG A 304 2.27 11.36 -8.64
N THR A 305 2.78 11.82 -9.77
CA THR A 305 3.73 12.95 -9.84
C THR A 305 3.07 14.26 -10.24
N VAL A 306 1.84 14.21 -10.77
CA VAL A 306 1.13 15.38 -11.29
C VAL A 306 -0.40 15.25 -11.18
N GLY A 307 -1.07 16.40 -11.17
CA GLY A 307 -2.52 16.51 -11.12
C GLY A 307 -3.11 16.23 -9.74
N ASN A 308 -4.42 15.96 -9.70
CA ASN A 308 -5.11 15.67 -8.44
C ASN A 308 -4.57 14.37 -7.82
N GLY A 309 -4.21 14.40 -6.54
CA GLY A 309 -3.56 13.28 -5.85
C GLY A 309 -2.06 13.16 -6.11
N ASN A 310 -1.38 14.21 -6.59
CA ASN A 310 0.09 14.28 -6.59
C ASN A 310 0.66 13.87 -5.22
N GLY A 311 1.82 13.20 -5.17
CA GLY A 311 2.49 12.73 -3.95
C GLY A 311 1.84 11.52 -3.27
N ARG A 312 0.67 11.08 -3.74
CA ARG A 312 -0.01 9.88 -3.24
C ARG A 312 0.69 8.62 -3.76
N ALA A 313 0.89 7.65 -2.87
CA ALA A 313 1.41 6.34 -3.23
C ALA A 313 0.26 5.36 -3.47
N TYR A 314 0.42 4.52 -4.48
CA TYR A 314 -0.56 3.52 -4.90
C TYR A 314 0.11 2.15 -4.98
N ILE A 315 -0.61 1.12 -4.55
CA ILE A 315 -0.24 -0.27 -4.80
C ILE A 315 -1.31 -0.89 -5.68
N SER A 316 -0.93 -1.36 -6.88
CA SER A 316 -1.85 -1.99 -7.83
C SER A 316 -2.36 -3.34 -7.32
N CYS A 317 -3.68 -3.53 -7.35
CA CYS A 317 -4.34 -4.82 -7.09
C CYS A 317 -4.79 -5.53 -8.36
N ASP A 318 -4.78 -4.83 -9.50
CA ASP A 318 -5.17 -5.31 -10.82
C ASP A 318 -4.25 -4.71 -11.90
N ASP A 319 -4.14 -5.37 -13.04
CA ASP A 319 -3.26 -4.96 -14.13
C ASP A 319 -3.77 -3.68 -14.79
N ARG A 320 -2.87 -2.72 -14.93
CA ARG A 320 -3.13 -1.45 -15.60
C ARG A 320 -1.98 -1.07 -16.53
N THR A 321 -2.33 -0.38 -17.60
CA THR A 321 -1.34 0.21 -18.49
C THR A 321 -0.51 1.27 -17.75
N SER A 322 0.69 1.48 -18.24
CA SER A 322 1.58 2.56 -17.83
C SER A 322 0.89 3.92 -17.95
N SER A 323 1.30 4.87 -17.11
CA SER A 323 0.73 6.22 -17.09
C SER A 323 1.83 7.26 -16.97
N ILE A 324 1.74 8.32 -17.76
CA ILE A 324 2.67 9.48 -17.66
C ILE A 324 2.46 10.30 -16.38
N MET A 325 1.39 10.03 -15.63
CA MET A 325 1.08 10.71 -14.38
C MET A 325 1.63 9.99 -13.14
N HIS A 326 2.17 8.78 -13.31
CA HIS A 326 2.66 7.93 -12.23
C HIS A 326 4.11 7.50 -12.51
N SER A 327 4.99 7.69 -11.54
CA SER A 327 6.33 7.09 -11.53
C SER A 327 6.25 5.76 -10.79
N VAL A 328 6.75 4.68 -11.38
CA VAL A 328 6.82 3.37 -10.71
C VAL A 328 8.06 3.31 -9.82
N VAL A 329 7.85 3.13 -8.52
CA VAL A 329 8.91 3.27 -7.49
C VAL A 329 9.27 1.95 -6.82
N GLY A 330 8.54 0.88 -7.09
CA GLY A 330 8.84 -0.45 -6.55
C GLY A 330 7.76 -1.46 -6.88
N HIS A 331 7.94 -2.69 -6.39
CA HIS A 331 6.99 -3.79 -6.55
C HIS A 331 6.89 -4.59 -5.26
N VAL A 332 5.68 -5.02 -4.93
CA VAL A 332 5.43 -5.94 -3.83
C VAL A 332 5.97 -7.32 -4.21
N THR A 333 6.93 -7.83 -3.43
CA THR A 333 7.56 -9.14 -3.62
C THR A 333 6.96 -10.22 -2.74
N LYS A 334 6.36 -9.84 -1.61
CA LYS A 334 5.67 -10.73 -0.66
C LYS A 334 4.44 -10.06 -0.06
N GLY A 335 3.43 -10.84 0.32
CA GLY A 335 2.25 -10.34 1.05
C GLY A 335 1.28 -9.51 0.21
N ILE A 336 1.19 -9.79 -1.11
CA ILE A 336 0.21 -9.13 -1.99
C ILE A 336 -1.23 -9.42 -1.54
N GLU A 337 -1.46 -10.56 -0.90
CA GLU A 337 -2.73 -10.95 -0.30
C GLU A 337 -3.14 -9.96 0.79
N LEU A 338 -2.22 -9.55 1.66
CA LEU A 338 -2.49 -8.53 2.69
C LEU A 338 -2.94 -7.21 2.05
N VAL A 339 -2.23 -6.76 1.01
CA VAL A 339 -2.57 -5.55 0.24
C VAL A 339 -3.99 -5.65 -0.36
N LYS A 340 -4.36 -6.81 -0.91
CA LYS A 340 -5.69 -7.05 -1.51
C LYS A 340 -6.81 -7.19 -0.48
N LEU A 341 -6.49 -7.59 0.74
CA LEU A 341 -7.44 -7.75 1.86
C LEU A 341 -7.66 -6.45 2.64
N ALA A 342 -6.74 -5.50 2.52
CA ALA A 342 -6.73 -4.27 3.28
C ALA A 342 -8.01 -3.43 3.10
N GLN A 343 -8.40 -2.77 4.19
CA GLN A 343 -9.56 -1.89 4.27
C GLN A 343 -9.11 -0.45 4.55
N SER A 344 -9.94 0.51 4.13
CA SER A 344 -9.70 1.93 4.40
C SER A 344 -9.60 2.19 5.91
N GLY A 345 -8.63 2.99 6.31
CA GLY A 345 -8.31 3.31 7.70
C GLY A 345 -7.36 2.33 8.39
N GLN A 346 -7.02 1.20 7.77
CA GLN A 346 -6.08 0.23 8.36
C GLN A 346 -4.62 0.64 8.12
N HIS A 347 -3.73 0.17 9.00
CA HIS A 347 -2.29 0.27 8.84
C HIS A 347 -1.74 -1.11 8.51
N LEU A 348 -0.94 -1.22 7.45
CA LEU A 348 -0.29 -2.47 7.06
C LEU A 348 1.19 -2.42 7.44
N ASP A 349 1.72 -3.50 8.00
CA ASP A 349 3.17 -3.61 8.23
C ASP A 349 3.90 -3.74 6.89
N VAL A 350 4.96 -2.96 6.70
CA VAL A 350 5.68 -2.87 5.43
C VAL A 350 7.18 -2.95 5.63
N GLU A 351 7.81 -3.86 4.90
CA GLU A 351 9.26 -3.94 4.76
C GLU A 351 9.69 -3.44 3.37
N THR A 352 10.88 -2.84 3.30
CA THR A 352 11.43 -2.33 2.04
C THR A 352 12.81 -2.91 1.76
N ILE A 353 13.07 -3.18 0.48
CA ILE A 353 14.37 -3.60 -0.03
C ILE A 353 14.82 -2.58 -1.09
N PRO A 354 15.95 -1.89 -0.91
CA PRO A 354 16.80 -1.89 0.28
C PRO A 354 16.11 -1.21 1.49
N ARG A 355 16.59 -1.53 2.70
CA ARG A 355 16.23 -0.79 3.91
C ARG A 355 16.73 0.66 3.82
N PRO A 356 16.00 1.64 4.39
CA PRO A 356 16.39 3.05 4.34
C PRO A 356 17.74 3.30 5.02
N ILE A 357 18.57 4.14 4.41
CA ILE A 357 19.82 4.63 5.01
C ILE A 357 19.56 6.01 5.63
N THR A 358 19.29 5.99 6.94
CA THR A 358 19.01 7.20 7.72
C THR A 358 20.18 7.51 8.65
N ILE A 359 21.04 8.48 8.29
CA ILE A 359 22.16 8.93 9.14
C ILE A 359 21.98 10.36 9.68
N LEU A 360 20.92 11.04 9.26
CA LEU A 360 20.61 12.39 9.73
C LEU A 360 20.16 12.34 11.20
N GLY A 361 20.72 13.19 12.04
CA GLY A 361 20.48 13.22 13.49
C GLY A 361 21.46 12.35 14.29
N MET A 362 22.28 11.53 13.63
CA MET A 362 23.30 10.69 14.29
C MET A 362 24.62 11.43 14.44
N SER A 363 25.44 10.96 15.39
CA SER A 363 26.87 11.26 15.41
C SER A 363 27.59 10.56 14.27
N PHE A 364 28.82 11.03 13.95
CA PHE A 364 29.63 10.34 12.94
C PHE A 364 30.01 8.91 13.32
N ASN A 365 30.14 8.61 14.61
CA ASN A 365 30.54 7.28 15.06
C ASN A 365 29.38 6.27 14.90
N GLU A 366 28.17 6.65 15.30
CA GLU A 366 26.95 5.84 15.09
C GLU A 366 26.71 5.59 13.59
N ALA A 367 26.82 6.65 12.77
CA ALA A 367 26.65 6.52 11.33
C ALA A 367 27.73 5.63 10.69
N GLU A 368 28.99 5.70 11.15
CA GLU A 368 30.07 4.87 10.63
C GLU A 368 29.87 3.39 10.97
N GLU A 369 29.38 3.08 12.18
CA GLU A 369 29.01 1.72 12.58
C GLU A 369 27.94 1.15 11.64
N GLN A 370 26.81 1.85 11.49
CA GLN A 370 25.69 1.41 10.64
C GLN A 370 26.07 1.27 9.16
N LEU A 371 26.84 2.22 8.61
CA LEU A 371 27.22 2.19 7.19
C LEU A 371 28.26 1.10 6.88
N SER A 372 29.11 0.76 7.86
CA SER A 372 30.14 -0.28 7.67
C SER A 372 29.55 -1.67 7.45
N GLU A 373 28.42 -1.99 8.10
CA GLU A 373 27.72 -3.27 7.96
C GLU A 373 27.21 -3.53 6.54
N ILE A 374 26.89 -2.46 5.82
CA ILE A 374 26.38 -2.49 4.44
C ILE A 374 27.44 -2.09 3.40
N GLY A 375 28.70 -1.94 3.81
CA GLY A 375 29.82 -1.64 2.92
C GLY A 375 29.83 -0.23 2.33
N VAL A 376 29.17 0.74 2.97
CA VAL A 376 29.13 2.13 2.54
C VAL A 376 30.20 2.96 3.26
N LYS A 377 31.02 3.69 2.50
CA LYS A 377 32.06 4.57 3.06
C LYS A 377 31.49 5.93 3.49
N LEU A 378 31.71 6.30 4.75
CA LEU A 378 31.41 7.65 5.26
C LEU A 378 32.54 8.64 4.96
N VAL A 379 32.20 9.83 4.45
CA VAL A 379 33.10 10.97 4.34
C VAL A 379 32.56 12.11 5.19
N ARG A 380 33.33 12.49 6.21
CA ARG A 380 32.98 13.56 7.16
C ARG A 380 33.30 14.93 6.54
N ASP A 381 32.41 15.90 6.71
CA ASP A 381 32.56 17.30 6.30
C ASP A 381 31.93 18.24 7.34
N GLY A 382 32.31 19.52 7.32
CA GLY A 382 31.83 20.49 8.31
C GLY A 382 32.49 20.34 9.68
N HIS A 383 31.69 20.36 10.76
CA HIS A 383 32.16 20.12 12.13
C HIS A 383 32.26 18.61 12.35
N THR A 384 33.44 18.10 12.72
CA THR A 384 33.72 16.65 12.79
C THR A 384 34.22 16.18 14.16
N GLU A 385 34.09 17.01 15.20
CA GLU A 385 34.44 16.64 16.57
C GLU A 385 33.40 15.66 17.17
N ASP A 386 33.65 15.16 18.37
CA ASP A 386 32.81 14.10 18.99
C ASP A 386 31.36 14.54 19.27
N ASP A 387 31.10 15.85 19.41
CA ASP A 387 29.77 16.42 19.58
C ASP A 387 29.07 16.74 18.25
N ALA A 388 29.66 16.37 17.12
CA ALA A 388 29.08 16.61 15.81
C ALA A 388 27.86 15.72 15.55
N ILE A 389 26.79 16.35 15.06
CA ILE A 389 25.59 15.68 14.56
C ILE A 389 25.45 15.91 13.07
N ILE A 390 25.16 14.85 12.32
CA ILE A 390 24.96 14.88 10.88
C ILE A 390 23.61 15.51 10.57
N VAL A 391 23.61 16.54 9.72
CA VAL A 391 22.39 17.28 9.34
C VAL A 391 22.13 17.28 7.83
N ILE A 392 23.15 16.95 7.02
CA ILE A 392 23.02 16.81 5.57
C ILE A 392 23.82 15.58 5.13
N GLN A 393 23.27 14.84 4.17
CA GLN A 393 23.95 13.74 3.49
C GLN A 393 23.92 13.94 1.97
N THR A 394 24.94 13.45 1.27
CA THR A 394 25.05 13.49 -0.19
C THR A 394 25.74 12.21 -0.70
N PRO A 395 25.13 11.42 -1.59
CA PRO A 395 23.80 11.61 -2.20
C PRO A 395 22.64 11.62 -1.18
N PRO A 396 21.49 12.25 -1.51
CA PRO A 396 20.37 12.37 -0.58
C PRO A 396 19.54 11.08 -0.45
N THR A 397 19.57 10.18 -1.45
CA THR A 397 18.70 9.00 -1.48
C THR A 397 19.41 7.71 -1.09
N THR A 398 18.67 6.77 -0.52
CA THR A 398 19.15 5.43 -0.15
C THR A 398 19.74 4.68 -1.36
N ILE A 399 19.05 4.71 -2.50
CA ILE A 399 19.48 4.00 -3.73
C ILE A 399 20.79 4.57 -4.28
N GLU A 400 20.95 5.89 -4.31
CA GLU A 400 22.18 6.53 -4.78
C GLU A 400 23.36 6.27 -3.84
N ILE A 401 23.14 6.26 -2.52
CA ILE A 401 24.18 5.96 -1.54
C ILE A 401 24.72 4.53 -1.74
N LEU A 402 23.82 3.55 -1.91
CA LEU A 402 24.19 2.17 -2.18
C LEU A 402 24.91 2.04 -3.53
N GLY A 403 24.40 2.69 -4.58
CA GLY A 403 25.02 2.70 -5.90
C GLY A 403 26.42 3.31 -5.90
N ALA A 404 26.67 4.34 -5.09
CA ALA A 404 27.97 4.97 -4.94
C ALA A 404 28.90 4.25 -3.95
N ALA A 405 28.36 3.33 -3.13
CA ALA A 405 29.00 2.73 -1.96
C ALA A 405 29.69 3.76 -1.04
N LYS A 406 29.14 4.98 -1.01
CA LYS A 406 29.77 6.14 -0.36
C LYS A 406 28.74 7.23 -0.10
N VAL A 407 28.86 7.86 1.07
CA VAL A 407 28.06 9.03 1.46
C VAL A 407 28.96 10.10 2.09
N LYS A 408 28.78 11.34 1.67
CA LYS A 408 29.36 12.52 2.31
C LYS A 408 28.34 13.08 3.30
N ALA A 409 28.73 13.25 4.55
CA ALA A 409 27.88 13.74 5.62
C ALA A 409 28.44 15.04 6.20
N PHE A 410 27.61 16.07 6.28
CA PHE A 410 27.95 17.37 6.86
C PHE A 410 27.49 17.43 8.32
N GLY A 411 28.44 17.58 9.23
CA GLY A 411 28.21 17.67 10.67
C GLY A 411 28.14 19.11 11.15
N VAL A 412 27.35 19.35 12.20
CA VAL A 412 27.31 20.60 12.97
C VAL A 412 27.44 20.28 14.46
N PRO A 413 27.90 21.23 15.31
CA PRO A 413 27.92 21.01 16.75
C PRO A 413 26.50 20.69 17.28
N ASN A 414 26.39 19.82 18.28
CA ASN A 414 25.10 19.45 18.90
C ASN A 414 24.34 20.66 19.50
N SER A 415 25.04 21.76 19.79
CA SER A 415 24.40 23.03 20.18
C SER A 415 23.49 23.62 19.09
N LYS A 416 23.68 23.23 17.82
CA LYS A 416 22.84 23.64 16.68
C LYS A 416 21.63 22.73 16.43
N LEU A 417 21.56 21.55 17.04
CA LEU A 417 20.40 20.66 16.96
C LEU A 417 19.48 20.87 18.17
N VAL A 418 18.21 21.16 17.93
CA VAL A 418 17.22 21.48 18.96
C VAL A 418 16.06 20.50 18.89
N ARG A 419 15.72 19.87 20.01
CA ARG A 419 14.54 19.00 20.07
C ARG A 419 13.27 19.81 20.24
N ILE A 420 12.24 19.37 19.52
CA ILE A 420 10.91 19.97 19.57
C ILE A 420 9.85 18.90 19.83
N GLU A 421 8.76 19.31 20.44
CA GLU A 421 7.52 18.55 20.57
C GLU A 421 6.45 19.27 19.76
N LEU A 422 5.69 18.53 18.95
CA LEU A 422 4.65 19.08 18.08
C LEU A 422 3.26 18.65 18.56
N TYR A 423 2.29 19.55 18.50
CA TYR A 423 0.93 19.33 18.97
C TYR A 423 0.01 18.85 17.84
N ASP A 424 0.21 17.60 17.40
CA ASP A 424 -0.51 17.01 16.26
C ASP A 424 -2.04 17.11 16.37
N ASP A 425 -2.59 17.01 17.58
CA ASP A 425 -4.04 17.11 17.81
C ASP A 425 -4.58 18.54 17.81
N LEU A 426 -3.74 19.54 18.08
CA LEU A 426 -4.17 20.93 18.25
C LEU A 426 -4.03 21.74 16.96
N ALA A 427 -2.96 21.50 16.18
CA ALA A 427 -2.66 22.27 14.97
C ALA A 427 -2.26 21.43 13.74
N PRO A 428 -3.01 20.38 13.36
CA PRO A 428 -2.61 19.43 12.32
C PRO A 428 -2.38 20.08 10.95
N LYS A 429 -3.18 21.09 10.56
CA LYS A 429 -3.05 21.72 9.24
C LYS A 429 -1.80 22.60 9.16
N THR A 430 -1.55 23.36 10.21
CA THR A 430 -0.37 24.23 10.34
C THR A 430 0.90 23.40 10.48
N LEU A 431 0.82 22.25 11.16
CA LEU A 431 1.92 21.30 11.27
C LEU A 431 2.31 20.70 9.92
N ASN A 432 1.33 20.35 9.07
CA ASN A 432 1.63 19.90 7.71
C ASN A 432 2.39 20.98 6.92
N PHE A 433 2.00 22.25 7.03
CA PHE A 433 2.77 23.36 6.47
C PHE A 433 4.19 23.42 7.05
N PHE A 434 4.32 23.39 8.37
CA PHE A 434 5.62 23.51 9.04
C PHE A 434 6.56 22.36 8.63
N ARG A 435 6.11 21.11 8.74
CA ARG A 435 6.89 19.92 8.34
C ARG A 435 7.29 19.96 6.86
N HIS A 436 6.43 20.49 5.98
CA HIS A 436 6.78 20.72 4.58
C HIS A 436 7.87 21.78 4.44
N ALA A 437 7.67 22.93 5.06
CA ALA A 437 8.48 24.14 4.94
C ALA A 437 9.94 23.94 5.38
N ILE A 438 10.17 23.01 6.31
CA ILE A 438 11.51 22.61 6.79
C ILE A 438 11.89 21.17 6.44
N GLY A 439 11.10 20.47 5.62
CA GLY A 439 11.43 19.13 5.12
C GLY A 439 11.34 17.96 6.12
N LEU A 440 10.79 18.17 7.32
CA LEU A 440 10.60 17.11 8.34
C LEU A 440 9.67 15.97 7.90
N GLN A 441 8.83 16.22 6.90
CA GLN A 441 7.99 15.18 6.29
C GLN A 441 8.80 14.10 5.55
N PHE A 442 10.04 14.41 5.13
CA PHE A 442 10.93 13.51 4.41
C PHE A 442 12.15 13.09 5.21
N LYS A 443 12.58 13.91 6.18
CA LYS A 443 13.84 13.73 6.91
C LYS A 443 13.59 13.88 8.41
N PRO A 444 14.36 13.19 9.27
CA PRO A 444 14.22 13.33 10.71
C PRO A 444 14.75 14.67 11.24
N VAL A 445 15.58 15.37 10.44
CA VAL A 445 16.16 16.66 10.80
C VAL A 445 15.76 17.72 9.78
N GLY A 446 15.20 18.84 10.25
CA GLY A 446 14.77 19.96 9.43
C GLY A 446 15.59 21.23 9.71
N PRO A 447 16.11 21.92 8.68
CA PRO A 447 16.75 23.21 8.87
C PRO A 447 15.72 24.33 9.06
N LEU A 448 16.02 25.21 10.01
CA LEU A 448 15.22 26.38 10.34
C LEU A 448 16.15 27.62 10.43
N PRO A 449 16.41 28.29 9.29
CA PRO A 449 17.22 29.50 9.23
C PRO A 449 16.70 30.63 10.12
N VAL A 450 17.57 31.22 10.92
CA VAL A 450 17.27 32.35 11.80
C VAL A 450 17.24 33.64 10.98
N LEU A 451 16.05 34.22 10.83
CA LEU A 451 15.85 35.46 10.10
C LEU A 451 16.28 36.67 10.93
N MET A 452 15.84 36.71 12.18
CA MET A 452 16.19 37.78 13.12
C MET A 452 15.97 37.35 14.56
N THR A 453 16.75 37.97 15.44
CA THR A 453 16.68 37.84 16.89
C THR A 453 16.47 39.23 17.51
N TYR A 454 15.50 39.36 18.40
CA TYR A 454 15.29 40.60 19.15
C TYR A 454 14.86 40.30 20.58
N GLU A 455 15.63 40.81 21.55
CA GLU A 455 15.43 40.57 22.99
C GLU A 455 15.29 39.06 23.31
N ASN A 456 14.08 38.61 23.61
CA ASN A 456 13.73 37.23 23.95
C ASN A 456 13.03 36.48 22.81
N THR A 457 12.96 37.05 21.59
CA THR A 457 12.21 36.49 20.45
C THR A 457 13.14 36.10 19.29
N TYR A 458 12.88 34.92 18.73
CA TYR A 458 13.60 34.33 17.61
C TYR A 458 12.61 34.12 16.47
N ILE A 459 12.87 34.76 15.32
CA ILE A 459 12.06 34.60 14.11
C ILE A 459 12.87 33.84 13.08
N PHE A 460 12.23 32.85 12.48
CA PHE A 460 12.81 31.97 11.50
C PHE A 460 12.10 32.08 10.16
N LYS A 461 12.85 31.81 9.10
CA LYS A 461 12.34 31.72 7.74
C LYS A 461 12.39 30.27 7.29
N ALA A 462 11.27 29.76 6.78
CA ALA A 462 11.24 28.47 6.11
C ALA A 462 12.23 28.39 4.94
N GLU A 463 12.86 27.24 4.76
CA GLU A 463 13.82 27.01 3.68
C GLU A 463 13.10 26.74 2.34
N ARG A 464 11.97 26.02 2.40
CA ARG A 464 11.20 25.62 1.20
C ARG A 464 10.01 26.56 0.96
N GLU A 465 9.80 26.90 -0.31
CA GLU A 465 8.59 27.59 -0.73
C GLU A 465 7.39 26.65 -0.61
N ALA A 466 6.39 27.08 0.15
CA ALA A 466 5.19 26.30 0.42
C ALA A 466 4.06 26.70 -0.55
N GLU A 467 4.29 26.68 -1.86
CA GLU A 467 3.36 27.18 -2.89
C GLU A 467 1.96 26.53 -2.83
N LYS A 468 1.88 25.30 -2.31
CA LYS A 468 0.64 24.55 -2.05
C LYS A 468 -0.18 25.15 -0.90
N TYR A 469 0.47 25.70 0.11
CA TYR A 469 -0.16 26.29 1.28
C TYR A 469 -0.42 27.77 1.03
N LYS A 470 -1.38 28.05 0.14
CA LYS A 470 -1.79 29.42 -0.20
C LYS A 470 -2.41 30.14 0.99
N GLU A 471 -2.91 29.38 1.96
CA GLU A 471 -3.57 29.88 3.17
C GLU A 471 -3.14 29.02 4.36
N ILE A 472 -2.83 29.67 5.48
CA ILE A 472 -2.65 29.04 6.79
C ILE A 472 -3.79 29.59 7.64
N MET A 473 -4.83 28.78 7.81
CA MET A 473 -6.01 29.18 8.59
C MET A 473 -5.65 29.32 10.06
N PRO A 474 -6.31 30.22 10.82
CA PRO A 474 -6.16 30.25 12.27
C PRO A 474 -6.48 28.89 12.89
N GLU A 475 -5.55 28.38 13.69
CA GLU A 475 -5.58 27.04 14.28
C GLU A 475 -4.75 27.05 15.57
N ASN A 476 -5.31 26.61 16.69
CA ASN A 476 -4.67 26.70 18.01
C ASN A 476 -4.07 28.09 18.33
N SER A 477 -4.82 29.16 18.06
CA SER A 477 -4.37 30.51 18.38
C SER A 477 -4.37 30.75 19.90
N PRO A 478 -3.33 31.41 20.44
CA PRO A 478 -3.28 31.74 21.85
C PRO A 478 -4.41 32.71 22.23
N LYS A 479 -4.79 32.75 23.51
CA LYS A 479 -5.90 33.59 24.00
C LYS A 479 -5.42 34.68 24.95
N ASP A 480 -4.73 34.28 26.00
CA ASP A 480 -4.38 35.18 27.10
C ASP A 480 -2.87 35.31 27.27
N LYS A 481 -2.14 34.21 27.08
CA LYS A 481 -0.71 34.14 27.35
C LYS A 481 -0.06 33.08 26.46
N VAL A 482 1.18 33.36 26.08
CA VAL A 482 2.10 32.44 25.41
C VAL A 482 3.18 32.07 26.41
N LEU A 483 3.50 30.78 26.48
CA LEU A 483 4.52 30.27 27.38
C LEU A 483 5.89 30.26 26.70
N SER A 484 6.94 30.43 27.50
CA SER A 484 8.32 30.28 27.05
C SER A 484 8.54 28.94 26.32
N GLY A 485 9.16 29.03 25.15
CA GLY A 485 9.48 27.90 24.28
C GLY A 485 8.38 27.48 23.33
N GLU A 486 7.17 28.06 23.37
CA GLU A 486 6.12 27.74 22.40
C GLU A 486 6.53 28.17 20.97
N ILE A 487 6.27 27.27 20.02
CA ILE A 487 6.53 27.48 18.60
C ILE A 487 5.26 28.01 17.95
N GLY A 488 5.34 29.22 17.40
CA GLY A 488 4.25 29.87 16.68
C GLY A 488 4.52 29.93 15.19
N VAL A 489 3.47 29.74 14.38
CA VAL A 489 3.48 30.03 12.93
C VAL A 489 2.50 31.15 12.64
N THR A 490 2.92 32.17 11.88
CA THR A 490 2.01 33.25 11.48
C THR A 490 0.95 32.71 10.51
N ASN A 491 -0.32 32.96 10.82
CA ASN A 491 -1.45 32.53 10.01
C ASN A 491 -1.88 33.65 9.03
N GLN A 492 -2.93 33.41 8.24
CA GLN A 492 -3.42 34.33 7.20
C GLN A 492 -3.90 35.70 7.71
N ALA A 493 -4.14 35.86 9.02
CA ALA A 493 -4.49 37.15 9.60
C ALA A 493 -3.26 38.07 9.76
N ALA A 494 -2.04 37.56 9.58
CA ALA A 494 -0.82 38.36 9.50
C ALA A 494 -0.54 38.81 8.06
N ARG A 495 0.15 39.96 7.90
CA ARG A 495 0.58 40.45 6.57
C ARG A 495 1.58 39.51 5.90
N ARG A 496 2.38 38.79 6.70
CA ARG A 496 3.37 37.81 6.26
C ARG A 496 3.08 36.48 6.97
N MET A 497 2.23 35.66 6.36
CA MET A 497 1.94 34.31 6.84
C MET A 497 3.13 33.36 6.59
N GLY A 498 3.24 32.33 7.41
CA GLY A 498 4.26 31.28 7.29
C GLY A 498 5.61 31.58 7.95
N MET A 499 5.74 32.67 8.72
CA MET A 499 6.92 32.89 9.56
C MET A 499 6.81 32.05 10.83
N VAL A 500 7.93 31.47 11.25
CA VAL A 500 8.01 30.69 12.49
C VAL A 500 8.64 31.56 13.56
N GLY A 501 8.14 31.52 14.78
CA GLY A 501 8.63 32.31 15.90
C GLY A 501 8.66 31.53 17.20
N VAL A 502 9.61 31.86 18.07
CA VAL A 502 9.72 31.33 19.43
C VAL A 502 10.14 32.44 20.38
N LYS A 503 9.59 32.43 21.60
CA LYS A 503 10.03 33.29 22.70
C LYS A 503 10.69 32.49 23.80
N THR A 504 11.73 33.05 24.42
CA THR A 504 12.42 32.43 25.57
C THR A 504 11.81 32.84 26.91
N GLU A 505 10.81 33.71 26.91
CA GLU A 505 10.06 34.13 28.08
C GLU A 505 8.57 34.13 27.77
N ASP A 506 7.76 34.13 28.81
CA ASP A 506 6.31 34.23 28.70
C ASP A 506 5.87 35.62 28.20
N ASP A 507 4.77 35.69 27.45
CA ASP A 507 4.25 36.96 26.91
C ASP A 507 2.70 36.97 26.92
N ASP A 508 2.11 38.04 27.46
CA ASP A 508 0.66 38.24 27.57
C ASP A 508 0.09 39.24 26.55
N LEU A 509 0.92 39.75 25.63
CA LEU A 509 0.55 40.75 24.63
C LEU A 509 0.68 40.24 23.18
N PHE A 510 1.72 39.47 22.87
CA PHE A 510 2.08 39.07 21.51
C PHE A 510 2.46 37.59 21.40
N GLY A 511 2.10 36.98 20.26
CA GLY A 511 2.44 35.61 19.89
C GLY A 511 3.96 35.37 19.79
N PRO A 512 4.40 34.09 19.67
CA PRO A 512 5.82 33.75 19.48
C PRO A 512 6.48 34.43 18.28
N THR A 513 5.70 34.86 17.29
CA THR A 513 6.15 35.51 16.05
C THR A 513 6.23 37.03 16.15
N GLY A 514 5.88 37.60 17.31
CA GLY A 514 5.71 39.05 17.51
C GLY A 514 4.38 39.60 16.97
N GLU A 515 3.59 38.79 16.27
CA GLU A 515 2.24 39.16 15.81
C GLU A 515 1.21 39.05 16.94
N ARG A 516 0.02 39.61 16.74
CA ARG A 516 -1.10 39.44 17.69
C ARG A 516 -1.46 37.96 17.85
N PHE A 517 -2.05 37.60 18.99
CA PHE A 517 -2.48 36.23 19.26
C PHE A 517 -3.37 35.64 18.15
N ALA A 518 -4.36 36.39 17.66
CA ALA A 518 -5.24 35.94 16.57
C ALA A 518 -4.50 35.66 15.24
N SER A 519 -3.29 36.20 15.08
CA SER A 519 -2.46 36.07 13.88
C SER A 519 -1.39 34.98 13.99
N THR A 520 -1.40 34.20 15.07
CA THR A 520 -0.43 33.12 15.32
C THR A 520 -1.14 31.81 15.65
N ASN A 521 -0.58 30.71 15.15
CA ASN A 521 -0.98 29.35 15.48
C ASN A 521 0.12 28.72 16.33
N ILE A 522 -0.20 28.19 17.51
CA ILE A 522 0.77 27.43 18.32
C ILE A 522 0.81 26.00 17.80
N ILE A 523 1.99 25.54 17.41
CA ILE A 523 2.17 24.22 16.78
C ILE A 523 2.93 23.22 17.66
N GLY A 524 3.53 23.68 18.76
CA GLY A 524 4.41 22.85 19.57
C GLY A 524 5.27 23.68 20.50
N ARG A 525 6.35 23.08 20.98
CA ARG A 525 7.32 23.72 21.86
C ARG A 525 8.75 23.24 21.62
N ILE A 526 9.70 24.09 21.97
CA ILE A 526 11.11 23.73 22.09
C ILE A 526 11.36 23.08 23.45
N LEU A 527 12.04 21.94 23.45
CA LEU A 527 12.43 21.22 24.67
C LEU A 527 13.78 21.72 25.21
N ASP A 528 14.69 22.11 24.32
CA ASP A 528 16.04 22.57 24.66
C ASP A 528 16.16 24.11 24.59
N ILE A 529 15.30 24.85 25.29
CA ILE A 529 15.19 26.32 25.18
C ILE A 529 16.55 27.01 25.40
N ASP A 530 17.37 26.50 26.32
CA ASP A 530 18.70 27.02 26.60
C ASP A 530 19.63 27.07 25.38
N LYS A 531 19.39 26.25 24.35
CA LYS A 531 20.21 26.25 23.13
C LYS A 531 19.97 27.50 22.28
N LEU A 532 18.83 28.20 22.43
CA LEU A 532 18.47 29.34 21.60
C LEU A 532 19.49 30.48 21.71
N LYS A 533 20.09 30.68 22.88
CA LYS A 533 21.10 31.73 23.14
C LYS A 533 22.37 31.61 22.28
N HIS A 534 22.58 30.46 21.63
CA HIS A 534 23.73 30.23 20.76
C HIS A 534 23.51 30.70 19.33
N PHE A 535 22.27 31.05 18.94
CA PHE A 535 21.95 31.46 17.58
C PHE A 535 21.90 32.98 17.44
N LYS A 536 22.31 33.45 16.27
CA LYS A 536 22.25 34.84 15.83
C LYS A 536 21.61 34.94 14.45
N ASP A 537 21.31 36.16 14.04
CA ASP A 537 20.83 36.47 12.70
C ASP A 537 21.70 35.81 11.61
N GLY A 538 21.09 35.04 10.73
CA GLY A 538 21.77 34.31 9.66
C GLY A 538 22.30 32.92 10.03
N ASP A 539 22.24 32.49 11.29
CA ASP A 539 22.51 31.10 11.66
C ASP A 539 21.41 30.16 11.14
N VAL A 540 21.71 28.86 11.12
CA VAL A 540 20.72 27.80 10.88
C VAL A 540 20.59 26.96 12.13
N MET A 541 19.37 26.92 12.69
CA MET A 541 18.99 25.97 13.72
C MET A 541 18.47 24.71 13.04
N TYR A 542 18.93 23.55 13.47
CA TYR A 542 18.38 22.27 13.02
C TYR A 542 17.42 21.76 14.08
N VAL A 543 16.28 21.24 13.67
CA VAL A 543 15.27 20.69 14.58
C VAL A 543 15.03 19.22 14.32
N THR A 544 14.75 18.47 15.39
CA THR A 544 14.30 17.08 15.33
C THR A 544 13.10 16.92 16.26
N GLU A 545 12.10 16.17 15.80
CA GLU A 545 10.93 15.85 16.63
C GLU A 545 11.34 14.85 17.71
N SER A 546 10.93 15.11 18.95
CA SER A 546 10.99 14.14 20.04
C SER A 546 9.78 13.23 19.89
N ILE A 547 10.00 11.98 19.51
CA ILE A 547 8.96 10.95 19.55
C ILE A 547 8.78 10.62 21.03
N GLY A 548 7.66 11.00 21.62
CA GLY A 548 7.36 10.61 23.00
C GLY A 548 7.42 9.10 23.12
N GLU A 549 8.27 8.59 24.01
CA GLU A 549 7.97 7.28 24.61
C GLU A 549 6.63 7.47 25.31
N VAL A 550 5.60 6.79 24.82
CA VAL A 550 4.32 6.69 25.53
C VAL A 550 4.65 5.94 26.83
N GLU A 551 4.69 6.67 27.94
CA GLU A 551 4.80 6.09 29.30
C GLU A 551 3.67 5.10 29.58
#